data_AF-A0A9P5H1P7-F1
#
_entry.id   AF-A0A9P5H1P7-F1
#
_cell.length_a   1.000
_cell.length_b   1.000
_cell.length_c   1.000
_cell.angle_alpha   90.00
_cell.angle_beta   90.00
_cell.angle_gamma   90.00
#
_symmetry.space_group_name_H-M   'P 1'
#
loop_
_entity.id
_entity.type
_entity.pdbx_description
1 polymer ?
#
loop_
_entity_poly.entity_id
_entity_poly.type
_entity_poly.pdbx_seq_one_letter_code
_entity_poly.pdbx_strand_id
1 'polypeptide(L)'
;MAGTISQEAFVWSSVAEASRRAIAVRYSLLNYLCTLFYHATTKGDLVMRALAWEFSNDESLKATYSQFLLGQSLLVTPVLTPNSKTVRGVLPGIGQGARCLEPEATMIVCYIFNKGVLRVETNDTYQVCAPLDRITIAGLREEPKGIEFRYNHKLLKDHSPVLEYINGTAYITGLDQYTPRGAFEHGFQLTLTT
;
A
#
# COMPACT_ATOMS: atom_id res chain seq x y z
N MET A 1 15.60 -19.99 -37.98
CA MET A 1 15.20 -18.87 -37.10
C MET A 1 15.09 -19.42 -35.70
N ALA A 2 15.97 -19.03 -34.78
CA ALA A 2 15.84 -19.39 -33.37
C ALA A 2 14.71 -18.55 -32.76
N GLY A 3 13.71 -19.20 -32.17
CA GLY A 3 12.59 -18.52 -31.50
C GLY A 3 13.01 -17.87 -30.18
N THR A 4 12.22 -16.90 -29.72
CA THR A 4 12.39 -16.26 -28.41
C THR A 4 12.28 -17.28 -27.28
N ILE A 5 13.06 -17.08 -26.21
CA ILE A 5 12.96 -17.87 -24.97
C ILE A 5 11.53 -17.83 -24.41
N SER A 6 11.04 -18.97 -23.90
CA SER A 6 9.70 -19.07 -23.32
C SER A 6 9.48 -18.01 -22.23
N GLN A 7 8.34 -17.32 -22.26
CA GLN A 7 7.97 -16.23 -21.33
C GLN A 7 6.90 -16.65 -20.31
N GLU A 8 6.61 -17.95 -20.25
CA GLU A 8 5.64 -18.52 -19.32
C GLU A 8 6.11 -18.31 -17.87
N ALA A 9 5.21 -17.86 -16.98
CA ALA A 9 5.55 -17.56 -15.59
C ALA A 9 6.13 -18.77 -14.82
N PHE A 10 5.78 -20.00 -15.24
CA PHE A 10 6.27 -21.23 -14.60
C PHE A 10 7.71 -21.61 -14.97
N VAL A 11 8.33 -20.96 -15.98
CA VAL A 11 9.69 -21.29 -16.44
C VAL A 11 10.73 -21.01 -15.36
N TRP A 12 10.57 -19.93 -14.60
CA TRP A 12 11.46 -19.57 -13.50
C TRP A 12 10.73 -19.69 -12.16
N SER A 13 11.29 -20.45 -11.23
CA SER A 13 10.65 -20.73 -9.92
C SER A 13 10.32 -19.47 -9.12
N SER A 14 11.21 -18.47 -9.12
CA SER A 14 11.01 -17.18 -8.47
C SER A 14 9.88 -16.36 -9.12
N VAL A 15 9.79 -16.40 -10.45
CA VAL A 15 8.70 -15.75 -11.21
C VAL A 15 7.39 -16.46 -10.93
N ALA A 16 7.36 -17.79 -10.95
CA ALA A 16 6.17 -18.58 -10.66
C ALA A 16 5.60 -18.25 -9.26
N GLU A 17 6.47 -18.13 -8.26
CA GLU A 17 6.09 -17.72 -6.90
C GLU A 17 5.55 -16.28 -6.86
N ALA A 18 6.22 -15.33 -7.52
CA ALA A 18 5.73 -13.95 -7.62
C ALA A 18 4.38 -13.86 -8.35
N SER A 19 4.21 -14.60 -9.44
CA SER A 19 2.98 -14.64 -10.22
C SER A 19 1.81 -15.22 -9.43
N ARG A 20 1.99 -16.31 -8.68
CA ARG A 20 0.93 -16.86 -7.81
C ARG A 20 0.43 -15.81 -6.81
N ARG A 21 1.34 -15.04 -6.23
CA ARG A 21 1.02 -13.96 -5.27
C ARG A 21 0.28 -12.80 -5.93
N ALA A 22 0.77 -12.32 -7.08
CA ALA A 22 0.11 -11.26 -7.84
C ALA A 22 -1.29 -11.69 -8.30
N ILE A 23 -1.45 -12.94 -8.72
CA ILE A 23 -2.74 -13.52 -9.13
C ILE A 23 -3.71 -13.58 -7.94
N ALA A 24 -3.26 -14.02 -6.76
CA ALA A 24 -4.10 -14.04 -5.56
C ALA A 24 -4.66 -12.65 -5.20
N VAL A 25 -3.80 -11.61 -5.22
CA VAL A 25 -4.22 -10.22 -5.00
C VAL A 25 -5.17 -9.73 -6.10
N ARG A 26 -4.90 -10.10 -7.36
CA ARG A 26 -5.79 -9.75 -8.47
C ARG A 26 -7.19 -10.34 -8.27
N TYR A 27 -7.28 -11.60 -7.84
CA TYR A 27 -8.57 -12.26 -7.59
C TYR A 27 -9.30 -11.70 -6.37
N SER A 28 -8.59 -11.28 -5.32
CA SER A 28 -9.25 -10.60 -4.19
C SER A 28 -9.82 -9.22 -4.57
N LEU A 29 -9.22 -8.55 -5.56
CA LEU A 29 -9.69 -7.28 -6.11
C LEU A 29 -10.65 -7.43 -7.31
N LEU A 30 -11.03 -8.65 -7.70
CA LEU A 30 -11.77 -8.89 -8.94
C LEU A 30 -13.10 -8.12 -9.00
N ASN A 31 -13.88 -8.16 -7.92
CA ASN A 31 -15.17 -7.45 -7.85
C ASN A 31 -15.01 -5.93 -8.01
N TYR A 32 -13.95 -5.38 -7.40
CA TYR A 32 -13.62 -3.95 -7.53
C TYR A 32 -13.23 -3.60 -8.96
N LEU A 33 -12.34 -4.39 -9.58
CA LEU A 33 -11.91 -4.19 -10.98
C LEU A 33 -13.08 -4.28 -11.96
N CYS A 34 -13.98 -5.27 -11.81
CA CYS A 34 -15.17 -5.39 -12.64
C CYS A 34 -16.07 -4.14 -12.53
N THR A 35 -16.22 -3.59 -11.33
CA THR A 35 -16.98 -2.34 -11.11
C THR A 35 -16.31 -1.15 -11.80
N LEU A 36 -14.98 -1.04 -11.72
CA LEU A 36 -14.24 0.00 -12.43
C LEU A 36 -14.39 -0.10 -13.96
N PHE A 37 -14.30 -1.31 -14.52
CA PHE A 37 -14.51 -1.51 -15.96
C PHE A 37 -15.94 -1.20 -16.39
N TYR A 38 -16.93 -1.56 -15.58
CA TYR A 38 -18.33 -1.21 -15.83
C TYR A 38 -18.52 0.31 -15.90
N HIS A 39 -17.97 1.06 -14.95
CA HIS A 39 -18.02 2.52 -14.97
C HIS A 39 -17.25 3.12 -16.15
N ALA A 40 -16.10 2.54 -16.51
CA ALA A 40 -15.34 2.99 -17.67
C ALA A 40 -16.13 2.86 -18.97
N THR A 41 -16.84 1.76 -19.18
CA THR A 41 -17.66 1.56 -20.39
C THR A 41 -18.96 2.37 -20.38
N THR A 42 -19.63 2.51 -19.23
CA THR A 42 -20.96 3.15 -19.15
C THR A 42 -20.91 4.65 -18.98
N LYS A 43 -19.90 5.18 -18.27
CA LYS A 43 -19.78 6.60 -17.92
C LYS A 43 -18.56 7.28 -18.56
N GLY A 44 -17.68 6.51 -19.20
CA GLY A 44 -16.40 7.02 -19.69
C GLY A 44 -15.38 7.29 -18.57
N ASP A 45 -15.57 6.67 -17.39
CA ASP A 45 -14.65 6.79 -16.27
C ASP A 45 -13.27 6.15 -16.54
N LEU A 46 -12.26 6.55 -15.78
CA LEU A 46 -10.92 5.96 -15.83
C LEU A 46 -10.75 4.86 -14.77
N VAL A 47 -10.13 3.74 -15.18
CA VAL A 47 -9.74 2.65 -14.27
C VAL A 47 -8.44 2.97 -13.54
N MET A 48 -7.44 3.48 -14.26
CA MET A 48 -6.19 4.01 -13.69
C MET A 48 -6.18 5.52 -13.87
N ARG A 49 -5.95 6.25 -12.79
CA ARG A 49 -6.06 7.71 -12.71
C ARG A 49 -4.71 8.28 -12.27
N ALA A 50 -4.20 9.27 -13.00
CA ALA A 50 -3.02 10.01 -12.61
C ALA A 50 -3.35 10.94 -11.43
N LEU A 51 -2.47 11.03 -10.43
CA LEU A 51 -2.69 11.93 -9.28
C LEU A 51 -2.83 13.38 -9.74
N ALA A 52 -2.04 13.80 -10.74
CA ALA A 52 -2.11 15.15 -11.31
C ALA A 52 -3.48 15.51 -11.90
N TRP A 53 -4.27 14.53 -12.36
CA TRP A 53 -5.60 14.77 -12.93
C TRP A 53 -6.67 14.81 -11.84
N GLU A 54 -6.60 13.91 -10.87
CA GLU A 54 -7.58 13.87 -9.78
C GLU A 54 -7.39 15.00 -8.76
N PHE A 55 -6.15 15.45 -8.59
CA PHE A 55 -5.81 16.52 -7.65
C PHE A 55 -5.18 17.70 -8.40
N SER A 56 -5.91 18.24 -9.38
CA SER A 56 -5.44 19.33 -10.25
C SER A 56 -5.00 20.59 -9.52
N ASN A 57 -5.54 20.81 -8.31
CA ASN A 57 -5.26 21.98 -7.47
C ASN A 57 -3.97 21.81 -6.64
N ASP A 58 -3.40 20.62 -6.57
CA ASP A 58 -2.19 20.34 -5.82
C ASP A 58 -0.96 20.35 -6.75
N GLU A 59 -0.19 21.44 -6.69
CA GLU A 59 1.01 21.63 -7.51
C GLU A 59 2.06 20.53 -7.24
N SER A 60 2.12 20.00 -6.00
CA SER A 60 3.10 18.98 -5.62
C SER A 60 2.88 17.66 -6.35
N LEU A 61 1.63 17.38 -6.73
CA LEU A 61 1.23 16.14 -7.40
C LEU A 61 1.39 16.19 -8.92
N LYS A 62 1.55 17.38 -9.52
CA LYS A 62 1.72 17.55 -10.97
C LYS A 62 2.97 16.86 -11.50
N ALA A 63 4.05 16.86 -10.72
CA ALA A 63 5.30 16.20 -11.07
C ALA A 63 5.34 14.71 -10.69
N THR A 64 4.28 14.15 -10.10
CA THR A 64 4.25 12.76 -9.65
C THR A 64 3.85 11.83 -10.79
N TYR A 65 4.80 11.05 -11.29
CA TYR A 65 4.61 10.03 -12.34
C TYR A 65 4.89 8.60 -11.87
N SER A 66 5.39 8.42 -10.64
CA SER A 66 5.74 7.12 -10.06
C SER A 66 4.59 6.48 -9.25
N GLN A 67 3.39 7.06 -9.29
CA GLN A 67 2.22 6.63 -8.53
C GLN A 67 0.94 6.86 -9.34
N PHE A 68 -0.08 6.05 -9.08
CA PHE A 68 -1.40 6.22 -9.69
C PHE A 68 -2.49 5.71 -8.76
N LEU A 69 -3.73 6.18 -8.97
CA LEU A 69 -4.91 5.62 -8.33
C LEU A 69 -5.53 4.56 -9.23
N LEU A 70 -5.86 3.40 -8.66
CA LEU A 70 -6.70 2.38 -9.27
C LEU A 70 -8.13 2.61 -8.80
N GLY A 71 -8.95 3.22 -9.65
CA GLY A 71 -10.23 3.80 -9.27
C GLY A 71 -10.07 4.95 -8.27
N GLN A 72 -10.97 5.08 -7.31
CA GLN A 72 -10.96 6.17 -6.32
C GLN A 72 -10.34 5.76 -4.97
N SER A 73 -10.10 4.47 -4.74
CA SER A 73 -9.85 3.95 -3.39
C SER A 73 -8.50 3.26 -3.19
N LEU A 74 -7.74 3.00 -4.26
CA LEU A 74 -6.46 2.29 -4.17
C LEU A 74 -5.32 3.14 -4.74
N LEU A 75 -4.43 3.64 -3.89
CA LEU A 75 -3.19 4.26 -4.32
C LEU A 75 -2.11 3.20 -4.54
N VAL A 76 -1.49 3.21 -5.71
CA VAL A 76 -0.44 2.26 -6.10
C VAL A 76 0.87 3.01 -6.29
N THR A 77 1.89 2.60 -5.51
CA THR A 77 3.25 3.16 -5.55
C THR A 77 4.23 2.05 -5.96
N PRO A 78 4.45 1.79 -7.26
CA PRO A 78 5.33 0.74 -7.74
C PRO A 78 6.82 1.00 -7.43
N VAL A 79 7.56 -0.08 -7.22
CA VAL A 79 9.04 -0.05 -7.18
C VAL A 79 9.56 -0.04 -8.62
N LEU A 80 10.17 1.06 -9.04
CA LEU A 80 10.64 1.27 -10.43
C LEU A 80 12.14 0.98 -10.63
N THR A 81 12.89 0.75 -9.55
CA THR A 81 14.34 0.54 -9.59
C THR A 81 14.69 -0.91 -9.22
N PRO A 82 15.54 -1.59 -10.03
CA PRO A 82 16.00 -2.95 -9.72
C PRO A 82 16.70 -3.01 -8.36
N ASN A 83 16.51 -4.13 -7.66
CA ASN A 83 17.09 -4.39 -6.33
C ASN A 83 16.68 -3.39 -5.23
N SER A 84 15.73 -2.49 -5.48
CA SER A 84 15.19 -1.62 -4.44
C SER A 84 14.23 -2.38 -3.52
N LYS A 85 14.35 -2.07 -2.24
CA LYS A 85 13.45 -2.54 -1.16
C LYS A 85 12.65 -1.39 -0.55
N THR A 86 12.80 -0.20 -1.13
CA THR A 86 12.19 1.03 -0.64
C THR A 86 11.46 1.72 -1.78
N VAL A 87 10.34 2.32 -1.43
CA VAL A 87 9.59 3.17 -2.35
C VAL A 87 9.11 4.40 -1.59
N ARG A 88 9.21 5.56 -2.27
CA ARG A 88 8.67 6.82 -1.75
C ARG A 88 7.35 7.10 -2.45
N GLY A 89 6.31 7.25 -1.64
CA GLY A 89 4.98 7.63 -2.08
C GLY A 89 4.57 9.00 -1.52
N VAL A 90 3.55 9.58 -2.12
CA VAL A 90 2.95 10.85 -1.72
C VAL A 90 1.47 10.57 -1.56
N LEU A 91 0.91 10.87 -0.38
CA LEU A 91 -0.51 10.66 -0.12
C LEU A 91 -1.30 11.89 -0.60
N PRO A 92 -2.20 11.73 -1.59
CA PRO A 92 -2.98 12.86 -2.10
C PRO A 92 -4.29 13.05 -1.31
N GLY A 93 -4.99 14.15 -1.55
CA GLY A 93 -6.31 14.38 -0.96
C GLY A 93 -6.29 14.91 0.48
N ILE A 94 -5.13 15.42 0.91
CA ILE A 94 -5.03 16.19 2.13
C ILE A 94 -5.69 17.57 1.97
N GLY A 95 -5.99 18.02 0.74
CA GLY A 95 -6.56 19.35 0.47
C GLY A 95 -8.08 19.48 0.25
N GLN A 96 -8.89 18.43 0.05
CA GLN A 96 -10.33 18.61 -0.28
C GLN A 96 -11.28 17.52 0.26
N GLY A 97 -11.80 17.75 1.47
CA GLY A 97 -13.26 17.73 1.67
C GLY A 97 -14.02 16.40 1.80
N ALA A 98 -13.42 15.30 2.25
CA ALA A 98 -14.21 14.27 2.94
C ALA A 98 -14.38 14.71 4.41
N ARG A 99 -15.63 14.94 4.87
CA ARG A 99 -15.98 15.51 6.19
C ARG A 99 -15.29 14.80 7.37
N CYS A 100 -14.10 15.24 7.77
CA CYS A 100 -13.84 16.03 8.99
C CYS A 100 -12.34 16.43 9.08
N LEU A 101 -12.09 17.74 9.18
CA LEU A 101 -10.89 18.47 9.66
C LEU A 101 -9.73 18.67 8.65
N GLU A 102 -9.37 19.95 8.45
CA GLU A 102 -8.44 20.54 7.46
C GLU A 102 -6.96 20.13 7.66
N PRO A 103 -6.21 19.85 6.56
CA PRO A 103 -4.82 20.32 6.51
C PRO A 103 -4.32 20.87 5.15
N GLU A 104 -3.52 21.93 5.22
CA GLU A 104 -2.79 22.62 4.13
C GLU A 104 -1.42 21.96 3.80
N ALA A 105 -1.30 20.63 3.76
CA ALA A 105 0.02 19.99 3.56
C ALA A 105 -0.01 18.64 2.84
N THR A 106 0.98 18.40 1.97
CA THR A 106 1.27 17.11 1.34
C THR A 106 2.18 16.28 2.25
N MET A 107 1.83 15.01 2.55
CA MET A 107 2.64 14.11 3.37
C MET A 107 3.40 13.10 2.49
N ILE A 108 4.72 13.05 2.64
CA ILE A 108 5.57 12.05 1.99
C ILE A 108 5.70 10.85 2.90
N VAL A 109 5.40 9.66 2.37
CA VAL A 109 5.50 8.40 3.11
C VAL A 109 6.51 7.48 2.43
N CYS A 110 7.56 7.12 3.17
CA CYS A 110 8.58 6.17 2.75
C CYS A 110 8.27 4.80 3.33
N TYR A 111 8.08 3.81 2.47
CA TYR A 111 7.87 2.42 2.86
C TYR A 111 9.16 1.64 2.64
N ILE A 112 9.64 0.97 3.69
CA ILE A 112 10.87 0.18 3.68
C ILE A 112 10.52 -1.22 4.17
N PHE A 113 10.61 -2.23 3.30
CA PHE A 113 10.42 -3.63 3.72
C PHE A 113 11.72 -4.42 3.60
N ASN A 114 12.26 -4.86 4.73
CA ASN A 114 13.51 -5.64 4.74
C ASN A 114 13.52 -6.66 5.87
N LYS A 115 13.86 -7.92 5.55
CA LYS A 115 13.97 -9.04 6.50
C LYS A 115 12.77 -9.16 7.46
N GLY A 116 11.55 -9.10 6.91
CA GLY A 116 10.31 -9.20 7.71
C GLY A 116 9.92 -7.93 8.47
N VAL A 117 10.69 -6.84 8.33
CA VAL A 117 10.40 -5.56 8.97
C VAL A 117 9.85 -4.58 7.94
N LEU A 118 8.62 -4.10 8.12
CA LEU A 118 8.05 -2.95 7.42
C LEU A 118 8.27 -1.71 8.28
N ARG A 119 9.06 -0.75 7.80
CA ARG A 119 9.18 0.60 8.38
C ARG A 119 8.45 1.58 7.50
N VAL A 120 7.74 2.49 8.15
CA VAL A 120 7.04 3.60 7.52
C VAL A 120 7.55 4.87 8.15
N GLU A 121 8.20 5.70 7.33
CA GLU A 121 8.71 7.01 7.72
C GLU A 121 7.89 8.08 7.01
N THR A 122 7.51 9.10 7.76
CA THR A 122 6.65 10.19 7.29
C THR A 122 7.45 11.48 7.33
N ASN A 123 7.38 12.27 6.26
CA ASN A 123 8.01 13.58 6.18
C ASN A 123 6.95 14.62 5.80
N ASP A 124 6.96 15.75 6.52
CA ASP A 124 5.92 16.80 6.56
C ASP A 124 4.82 16.56 7.61
N THR A 125 3.84 17.48 7.69
CA THR A 125 2.80 17.46 8.74
C THR A 125 1.49 16.89 8.21
N TYR A 126 0.87 15.98 8.97
CA TYR A 126 -0.35 15.26 8.62
C TYR A 126 -1.37 15.45 9.75
N GLN A 127 -2.56 15.94 9.42
CA GLN A 127 -3.67 16.07 10.37
C GLN A 127 -4.94 15.43 9.81
N VAL A 128 -4.95 14.11 9.65
CA VAL A 128 -6.18 13.38 9.30
C VAL A 128 -6.39 12.24 10.29
N CYS A 129 -7.56 12.23 10.94
CA CYS A 129 -7.96 11.20 11.90
C CYS A 129 -8.47 9.92 11.21
N ALA A 130 -7.72 9.40 10.22
CA ALA A 130 -7.99 8.11 9.61
C ALA A 130 -7.13 7.04 10.31
N PRO A 131 -7.67 6.30 11.30
CA PRO A 131 -6.92 5.25 11.96
C PRO A 131 -6.55 4.14 10.97
N LEU A 132 -5.41 3.50 11.22
CA LEU A 132 -4.92 2.37 10.43
C LEU A 132 -5.72 1.12 10.78
N ASP A 133 -6.68 0.76 9.95
CA ASP A 133 -7.52 -0.43 10.20
C ASP A 133 -6.73 -1.74 10.01
N ARG A 134 -6.12 -1.91 8.82
CA ARG A 134 -5.43 -3.14 8.43
C ARG A 134 -4.20 -2.89 7.59
N ILE A 135 -3.12 -3.62 7.89
CA ILE A 135 -1.97 -3.79 6.99
C ILE A 135 -2.08 -5.18 6.35
N THR A 136 -1.91 -5.27 5.03
CA THR A 136 -1.82 -6.53 4.30
C THR A 136 -0.45 -6.66 3.66
N ILE A 137 0.33 -7.65 4.08
CA ILE A 137 1.64 -7.96 3.51
C ILE A 137 1.50 -9.24 2.70
N ALA A 138 1.32 -9.07 1.40
CA ALA A 138 1.30 -10.18 0.47
C ALA A 138 2.72 -10.60 0.12
N GLY A 139 2.93 -11.91 0.08
CA GLY A 139 4.11 -12.54 -0.46
C GLY A 139 5.22 -12.89 0.50
N LEU A 140 4.86 -13.22 1.72
CA LEU A 140 5.75 -13.86 2.67
C LEU A 140 6.01 -15.31 2.24
N ARG A 141 7.25 -15.78 2.43
CA ARG A 141 7.66 -17.16 2.12
C ARG A 141 7.27 -18.14 3.22
N GLU A 142 7.24 -17.66 4.45
CA GLU A 142 6.99 -18.44 5.66
C GLU A 142 5.96 -17.71 6.51
N GLU A 143 5.19 -18.48 7.28
CA GLU A 143 4.25 -17.96 8.25
C GLU A 143 5.00 -17.27 9.39
N PRO A 144 4.72 -15.99 9.67
CA PRO A 144 5.32 -15.32 10.82
C PRO A 144 4.75 -15.87 12.13
N LYS A 145 5.63 -16.23 13.08
CA LYS A 145 5.27 -16.73 14.41
C LYS A 145 4.70 -15.66 15.33
N GLY A 146 4.92 -14.39 15.01
CA GLY A 146 4.46 -13.29 15.82
C GLY A 146 4.70 -11.93 15.17
N ILE A 147 4.27 -10.90 15.89
CA ILE A 147 4.27 -9.53 15.40
C ILE A 147 4.61 -8.55 16.51
N GLU A 148 5.48 -7.59 16.19
CA GLU A 148 5.75 -6.43 17.03
C GLU A 148 5.42 -5.16 16.25
N PHE A 149 4.55 -4.34 16.82
CA PHE A 149 4.22 -3.02 16.28
C PHE A 149 4.80 -1.93 17.18
N ARG A 150 5.59 -1.03 16.59
CA ARG A 150 6.14 0.16 17.25
C ARG A 150 5.58 1.39 16.59
N TYR A 151 4.96 2.27 17.37
CA TYR A 151 4.46 3.56 16.92
C TYR A 151 5.24 4.66 17.64
N ASN A 152 5.78 5.63 16.90
CA ASN A 152 6.62 6.70 17.47
C ASN A 152 7.73 6.15 18.39
N HIS A 153 8.49 5.17 17.90
CA HIS A 153 9.57 4.46 18.61
C HIS A 153 9.18 3.67 19.88
N LYS A 154 7.91 3.68 20.31
CA LYS A 154 7.44 2.92 21.47
C LYS A 154 6.83 1.59 21.07
N LEU A 155 7.24 0.52 21.75
CA LEU A 155 6.63 -0.80 21.59
C LEU A 155 5.29 -0.83 22.31
N LEU A 156 4.25 -1.22 21.60
CA LEU A 156 2.89 -1.28 22.11
C LEU A 156 2.59 -2.71 22.58
N LYS A 157 2.27 -2.88 23.86
CA LYS A 157 2.04 -4.19 24.49
C LYS A 157 0.59 -4.43 24.93
N ASP A 158 -0.20 -3.37 25.11
CA ASP A 158 -1.51 -3.49 25.76
C ASP A 158 -2.58 -4.18 24.91
N HIS A 159 -2.45 -4.26 23.59
CA HIS A 159 -3.43 -4.91 22.71
C HIS A 159 -2.77 -5.48 21.44
N SER A 160 -1.99 -6.55 21.54
CA SER A 160 -1.21 -7.08 20.41
C SER A 160 -2.05 -7.16 19.12
N PRO A 161 -1.58 -6.58 18.01
CA PRO A 161 -2.31 -6.63 16.75
C PRO A 161 -2.53 -8.09 16.31
N VAL A 162 -3.69 -8.36 15.73
CA VAL A 162 -4.06 -9.71 15.33
C VAL A 162 -3.43 -10.01 13.99
N LEU A 163 -2.65 -11.09 13.95
CA LEU A 163 -2.01 -11.61 12.75
C LEU A 163 -2.77 -12.83 12.25
N GLU A 164 -3.22 -12.77 11.01
CA GLU A 164 -3.80 -13.89 10.27
C GLU A 164 -2.95 -14.17 9.03
N TYR A 165 -2.57 -15.43 8.81
CA TYR A 165 -1.75 -15.82 7.66
C TYR A 165 -2.49 -16.81 6.77
N ILE A 166 -2.72 -16.41 5.51
CA ILE A 166 -3.40 -17.25 4.53
C ILE A 166 -2.64 -17.19 3.20
N ASN A 167 -2.23 -18.35 2.69
CA ASN A 167 -1.66 -18.51 1.35
C ASN A 167 -0.54 -17.51 1.00
N GLY A 168 0.44 -17.32 1.90
CA GLY A 168 1.55 -16.38 1.64
C GLY A 168 1.24 -14.92 1.93
N THR A 169 0.08 -14.62 2.50
CA THR A 169 -0.35 -13.25 2.82
C THR A 169 -0.61 -13.11 4.31
N ALA A 170 0.02 -12.14 4.95
CA ALA A 170 -0.25 -11.75 6.32
C ALA A 170 -1.24 -10.58 6.36
N TYR A 171 -2.32 -10.75 7.11
CA TYR A 171 -3.30 -9.72 7.45
C TYR A 171 -3.08 -9.31 8.90
N ILE A 172 -2.84 -8.03 9.11
CA ILE A 172 -2.58 -7.46 10.43
C ILE A 172 -3.70 -6.46 10.73
N THR A 173 -4.50 -6.75 11.74
CA THR A 173 -5.70 -5.97 12.10
C THR A 173 -5.65 -5.50 13.55
N GLY A 174 -6.54 -4.56 13.92
CA GLY A 174 -6.57 -3.97 15.26
C GLY A 174 -5.47 -2.93 15.48
N LEU A 175 -5.08 -2.22 14.41
CA LEU A 175 -4.07 -1.15 14.45
C LEU A 175 -4.71 0.23 14.69
N ASP A 176 -6.03 0.30 14.66
CA ASP A 176 -6.84 1.50 14.76
C ASP A 176 -6.74 2.16 16.15
N GLN A 177 -6.79 1.34 17.19
CA GLN A 177 -6.58 1.74 18.58
C GLN A 177 -5.22 2.44 18.83
N TYR A 178 -4.22 2.17 17.98
CA TYR A 178 -2.87 2.72 18.11
C TYR A 178 -2.64 4.00 17.31
N THR A 179 -3.57 4.32 16.41
CA THR A 179 -3.48 5.45 15.49
C THR A 179 -4.72 6.35 15.60
N PRO A 180 -5.16 6.74 16.83
CA PRO A 180 -6.42 7.47 17.02
C PRO A 180 -6.42 8.87 16.38
N ARG A 181 -5.22 9.42 16.12
CA ARG A 181 -5.01 10.72 15.48
C ARG A 181 -4.61 10.60 14.00
N GLY A 182 -4.60 9.38 13.46
CA GLY A 182 -4.26 9.10 12.08
C GLY A 182 -3.16 8.06 11.91
N ALA A 183 -3.27 7.27 10.84
CA ALA A 183 -2.31 6.20 10.50
C ALA A 183 -0.86 6.69 10.30
N PHE A 184 -0.70 7.96 9.89
CA PHE A 184 0.58 8.55 9.49
C PHE A 184 0.92 9.84 10.25
N GLU A 185 0.31 10.08 11.42
CA GLU A 185 0.72 11.20 12.29
C GLU A 185 2.17 11.01 12.76
N HIS A 186 2.59 9.77 13.01
CA HIS A 186 3.96 9.40 13.30
C HIS A 186 4.42 8.21 12.46
N GLY A 187 5.73 8.09 12.31
CA GLY A 187 6.34 6.88 11.75
C GLY A 187 6.08 5.66 12.62
N PHE A 188 5.99 4.49 11.97
CA PHE A 188 5.80 3.22 12.64
C PHE A 188 6.71 2.13 12.08
N GLN A 189 6.96 1.11 12.89
CA GLN A 189 7.71 -0.08 12.51
C GLN A 189 6.91 -1.32 12.88
N LEU A 190 6.65 -2.16 11.89
CA LEU A 190 6.09 -3.49 12.03
C LEU A 190 7.19 -4.52 11.83
N THR A 191 7.43 -5.37 12.81
CA THR A 191 8.39 -6.47 12.75
C THR A 191 7.63 -7.78 12.78
N LEU A 192 7.76 -8.59 11.74
CA LEU A 192 7.28 -9.96 11.70
C LEU A 192 8.39 -10.87 12.25
N THR A 193 8.09 -11.66 13.28
CA THR A 193 9.03 -12.66 13.81
C THR A 193 8.83 -13.99 13.08
N THR A 194 9.93 -14.58 12.61
CA THR A 194 9.96 -15.91 11.95
C THR A 194 10.21 -17.04 12.93
#